data_AF-A0AAW0XQA5-F1
#
_entry.id   AF-A0AAW0XQA5-F1
#
_cell.length_a   1.000
_cell.length_b   1.000
_cell.length_c   1.000
_cell.angle_alpha   90.00
_cell.angle_beta   90.00
_cell.angle_gamma   90.00
#
_symmetry.space_group_name_H-M   'P 1'
#
loop_
_entity.id
_entity.type
_entity.pdbx_description
1 polymer ?
#
loop_
_entity_poly.entity_id
_entity_poly.type
_entity_poly.pdbx_seq_one_letter_code
_entity_poly.pdbx_strand_id
1 'polypeptide(L)'
;MSSGPVWRWDRICHICGKPFKRPAELIRHQRIHTGEKPFKCPLCPYSAAQAVQLKCHMSRRHPQPAPLPTADSTTTTTTTTTTTMGAPQPPPAGGQFWLPPPN
;
A
#
# COMPACT_ATOMS: atom_id res chain seq x y z
N MET A 1 50.66 6.96 -10.32
CA MET A 1 49.58 7.70 -9.63
C MET A 1 48.68 6.66 -8.97
N SER A 2 48.44 6.86 -7.68
CA SER A 2 47.99 5.87 -6.70
C SER A 2 46.62 5.24 -7.00
N SER A 3 46.59 3.94 -7.28
CA SER A 3 45.37 3.13 -7.15
C SER A 3 45.27 2.68 -5.69
N GLY A 4 44.83 3.60 -4.83
CA GLY A 4 44.57 3.32 -3.42
C GLY A 4 43.49 2.22 -3.26
N PRO A 5 43.41 1.57 -2.08
CA PRO A 5 42.45 0.51 -1.83
C PRO A 5 41.03 1.01 -2.10
N VAL A 6 40.33 0.34 -3.01
CA VAL A 6 38.91 0.58 -3.29
C VAL A 6 38.15 0.07 -2.07
N TRP A 7 37.99 0.91 -1.05
CA TRP A 7 37.25 0.53 0.12
C TRP A 7 35.79 0.23 -0.29
N ARG A 8 35.42 -1.06 -0.34
CA ARG A 8 34.04 -1.51 -0.61
C ARG A 8 33.15 -1.20 0.60
N TRP A 9 32.81 0.06 0.77
CA TRP A 9 31.73 0.52 1.66
C TRP A 9 30.36 0.53 0.95
N ASP A 10 30.27 0.00 -0.27
CA ASP A 10 29.05 0.06 -1.10
C ASP A 10 27.86 -0.68 -0.48
N ARG A 11 28.11 -1.58 0.47
CA ARG A 11 27.08 -2.39 1.12
C ARG A 11 27.12 -2.37 2.64
N ILE A 12 27.92 -1.50 3.27
CA ILE A 12 28.05 -1.47 4.73
C ILE A 12 27.71 -0.06 5.22
N CYS A 13 26.87 0.04 6.26
CA CYS A 13 26.57 1.32 6.87
C CYS A 13 27.76 1.82 7.69
N HIS A 14 28.32 2.97 7.35
CA HIS A 14 29.42 3.60 8.09
C HIS A 14 29.05 4.06 9.51
N ILE A 15 27.76 4.17 9.83
CA ILE A 15 27.30 4.64 11.15
C ILE A 15 27.15 3.49 12.14
N CYS A 16 26.64 2.33 11.69
CA CYS A 16 26.37 1.18 12.58
C CYS A 16 27.00 -0.14 12.13
N GLY A 17 27.80 -0.12 11.06
CA GLY A 17 28.50 -1.30 10.53
C GLY A 17 27.59 -2.37 9.92
N LYS A 18 26.28 -2.14 9.78
CA LYS A 18 25.35 -3.15 9.25
C LYS A 18 25.61 -3.44 7.76
N PRO A 19 25.78 -4.71 7.37
CA PRO A 19 25.90 -5.10 5.97
C PRO A 19 24.53 -5.26 5.31
N PHE A 20 24.45 -4.90 4.03
CA PHE A 20 23.26 -4.95 3.18
C PHE A 20 23.54 -5.77 1.92
N LYS A 21 22.51 -6.36 1.32
CA LYS A 21 22.71 -7.14 0.08
C LYS A 21 22.78 -6.24 -1.14
N ARG A 22 22.04 -5.12 -1.10
CA ARG A 22 21.89 -4.16 -2.19
C ARG A 22 22.23 -2.73 -1.74
N PRO A 23 22.85 -1.90 -2.58
CA PRO A 23 23.16 -0.50 -2.25
C PRO A 23 21.88 0.33 -1.99
N ALA A 24 20.78 0.05 -2.69
CA ALA A 24 19.49 0.70 -2.44
C ALA A 24 18.95 0.46 -1.01
N GLU A 25 19.23 -0.71 -0.43
CA GLU A 25 18.84 -1.02 0.96
C GLU A 25 19.69 -0.23 1.95
N LEU A 26 20.98 -0.04 1.66
CA LEU A 26 21.89 0.80 2.46
C LEU A 26 21.44 2.27 2.44
N ILE A 27 21.10 2.83 1.28
CA ILE A 27 20.61 4.22 1.15
C ILE A 27 19.30 4.40 1.94
N ARG A 28 18.38 3.43 1.85
CA ARG A 28 17.16 3.45 2.66
C ARG A 28 17.46 3.33 4.15
N HIS A 29 18.45 2.52 4.52
CA HIS A 29 18.86 2.35 5.91
C HIS A 29 19.49 3.61 6.50
N GLN A 30 20.28 4.36 5.74
CA GLN A 30 20.91 5.60 6.20
C GLN A 30 19.89 6.64 6.69
N ARG A 31 18.68 6.67 6.12
CA ARG A 31 17.56 7.54 6.57
C ARG A 31 17.13 7.30 8.02
N ILE A 32 17.48 6.16 8.61
CA ILE A 32 17.19 5.88 10.03
C ILE A 32 18.10 6.72 10.93
N HIS A 33 19.36 6.94 10.51
CA HIS A 33 20.35 7.69 11.30
C HIS A 33 20.15 9.20 11.21
N THR A 34 19.59 9.69 10.09
CA THR A 34 19.20 11.11 9.96
C THR A 34 17.97 11.46 10.81
N GLY A 35 17.31 10.47 11.41
CA GLY A 35 16.13 10.68 12.26
C GLY A 35 14.89 11.14 11.50
N GLU A 36 14.97 11.32 10.19
CA GLU A 36 13.83 11.68 9.35
C GLU A 36 12.84 10.51 9.31
N LYS A 37 11.68 10.71 9.96
CA LYS A 37 10.59 9.74 10.01
C LYS A 37 9.39 10.29 9.22
N PRO A 38 9.44 10.23 7.87
CA PRO A 38 8.35 10.74 7.04
C PRO A 38 7.08 9.89 7.16
N PHE A 39 7.17 8.64 7.65
CA PHE A 39 6.04 7.73 7.73
C PHE A 39 5.35 7.81 9.10
N LYS A 40 4.40 8.73 9.23
CA LYS A 40 3.58 8.89 10.44
C LYS A 40 2.36 7.98 10.41
N CYS A 41 2.01 7.41 11.56
CA CYS A 41 0.76 6.70 11.74
C CYS A 41 -0.40 7.71 11.90
N PRO A 42 -1.49 7.61 11.12
CA PRO A 42 -2.69 8.44 11.33
C PRO A 42 -3.46 8.14 12.62
N LEU A 43 -3.30 6.95 13.20
CA LEU A 43 -4.10 6.48 14.33
C LEU A 43 -3.39 6.65 15.68
N CYS A 44 -2.08 6.87 15.69
CA CYS A 44 -1.30 7.05 16.91
C CYS A 44 -0.03 7.89 16.64
N PRO A 45 0.65 8.42 17.67
CA PRO A 45 1.84 9.26 17.49
C PRO A 45 3.09 8.50 17.00
N TYR A 46 2.97 7.24 16.60
CA TYR A 46 4.09 6.45 16.08
C TYR A 46 4.56 6.95 14.71
N SER A 47 5.87 7.14 14.57
CA SER A 47 6.51 7.54 13.31
C SER A 47 7.65 6.59 12.97
N ALA A 48 7.66 6.11 11.74
CA ALA A 48 8.65 5.18 11.21
C ALA A 48 9.57 5.85 10.18
N ALA A 49 10.81 5.37 10.11
CA ALA A 49 11.77 5.81 9.09
C ALA A 49 11.57 5.10 7.75
N GLN A 50 10.81 4.00 7.73
CA GLN A 50 10.56 3.20 6.54
C GLN A 50 9.08 2.81 6.40
N ALA A 51 8.58 2.79 5.16
CA ALA A 51 7.22 2.39 4.84
C ALA A 51 6.87 0.97 5.32
N VAL A 52 7.82 0.04 5.25
CA VAL A 52 7.60 -1.36 5.69
C VAL A 52 7.30 -1.42 7.19
N GLN A 53 7.96 -0.58 7.98
CA GLN A 53 7.74 -0.52 9.42
C GLN A 53 6.36 0.07 9.73
N LEU A 54 5.94 1.12 9.02
CA LEU A 54 4.58 1.66 9.16
C LEU A 54 3.52 0.63 8.76
N LYS A 55 3.71 -0.09 7.65
CA LYS A 55 2.77 -1.12 7.18
C LYS A 55 2.64 -2.28 8.16
N CYS A 56 3.76 -2.81 8.67
CA CYS A 56 3.73 -3.84 9.71
C CYS A 56 3.17 -3.32 11.04
N HIS A 57 3.44 -2.06 11.40
CA HIS A 57 2.86 -1.42 12.58
C HIS A 57 1.33 -1.37 12.47
N MET A 58 0.78 -0.92 11.34
CA MET A 58 -0.66 -0.87 11.11
C MET A 58 -1.29 -2.25 11.26
N SER A 59 -0.77 -3.27 10.58
CA SER A 59 -1.33 -4.62 10.66
C SER A 59 -1.30 -5.22 12.07
N ARG A 60 -0.34 -4.83 12.92
CA ARG A 60 -0.17 -5.41 14.26
C ARG A 60 -0.81 -4.59 15.38
N ARG A 61 -0.87 -3.27 15.25
CA ARG A 61 -1.32 -2.33 16.31
C ARG A 61 -2.65 -1.68 15.99
N HIS A 62 -3.01 -1.61 14.72
CA HIS A 62 -4.30 -1.14 14.24
C HIS A 62 -4.89 -2.17 13.28
N PRO A 63 -5.09 -3.42 13.72
CA PRO A 63 -5.75 -4.42 12.89
C PRO A 63 -7.13 -3.87 12.54
N GLN A 64 -7.36 -3.64 11.25
CA GLN A 64 -8.70 -3.38 10.77
C GLN A 64 -9.55 -4.57 11.20
N PRO A 65 -10.74 -4.37 11.82
CA PRO A 65 -11.69 -5.45 11.92
C PRO A 65 -11.88 -6.00 10.50
N ALA A 66 -11.82 -7.33 10.36
CA ALA A 66 -11.97 -7.98 9.06
C ALA A 66 -13.18 -7.34 8.35
N PRO A 67 -13.05 -6.91 7.09
CA PRO A 67 -14.22 -6.46 6.35
C PRO A 67 -15.23 -7.61 6.41
N LEU A 68 -16.37 -7.35 7.05
CA LEU A 68 -17.49 -8.27 7.07
C LEU A 68 -17.73 -8.71 5.61
N PRO A 69 -18.00 -10.00 5.35
CA PRO A 69 -18.26 -10.47 4.00
C PRO A 69 -19.46 -9.69 3.47
N THR A 70 -19.19 -8.65 2.68
CA THR A 70 -20.20 -8.06 1.82
C THR A 70 -20.46 -9.13 0.77
N ALA A 71 -21.61 -9.78 0.90
CA ALA A 71 -22.13 -10.75 -0.03
C ALA A 71 -22.42 -10.08 -1.38
N ASP A 72 -21.36 -9.73 -2.10
CA ASP A 72 -21.41 -9.41 -3.52
C ASP A 72 -20.13 -9.89 -4.20
N SER A 73 -19.87 -11.18 -4.02
CA SER A 73 -19.11 -12.00 -4.95
C SER A 73 -20.11 -12.82 -5.73
N THR A 74 -20.84 -12.19 -6.66
CA THR A 74 -21.56 -12.94 -7.69
C THR A 74 -20.53 -13.56 -8.64
N THR A 75 -20.17 -14.79 -8.30
CA THR A 75 -19.66 -15.82 -9.19
C THR A 75 -20.51 -15.87 -10.46
N THR A 76 -19.95 -15.54 -11.63
CA THR A 76 -20.56 -15.89 -12.92
C THR A 76 -19.58 -16.69 -13.76
N THR A 77 -19.33 -17.92 -13.31
CA THR A 77 -18.98 -19.04 -14.20
C THR A 77 -20.10 -20.05 -14.06
N THR A 78 -21.09 -20.00 -14.95
CA THR A 78 -22.04 -21.09 -15.14
C THR A 78 -22.37 -21.20 -16.61
N THR A 79 -21.56 -22.02 -17.29
CA THR A 79 -22.01 -22.76 -18.47
C THR A 79 -23.21 -23.61 -18.05
N THR A 80 -24.38 -23.46 -18.70
CA THR A 80 -25.33 -24.52 -19.11
C THR A 80 -26.63 -23.89 -19.63
N THR A 81 -26.72 -23.82 -20.96
CA THR A 81 -27.80 -24.43 -21.77
C THR A 81 -29.26 -23.98 -21.56
N THR A 82 -29.76 -23.29 -22.58
CA THR A 82 -31.10 -23.44 -23.22
C THR A 82 -32.33 -22.96 -22.45
N THR A 83 -33.03 -21.97 -23.04
CA THR A 83 -34.45 -22.06 -23.47
C THR A 83 -35.15 -20.69 -23.43
N THR A 84 -35.60 -20.26 -24.61
CA THR A 84 -36.81 -19.46 -24.89
C THR A 84 -36.87 -17.96 -24.53
N MET A 85 -36.71 -17.18 -25.61
CA MET A 85 -37.41 -15.94 -25.98
C MET A 85 -38.16 -15.18 -24.88
N GLY A 86 -37.61 -14.03 -24.48
CA GLY A 86 -38.30 -12.98 -23.74
C GLY A 86 -37.81 -11.61 -24.21
N ALA A 87 -38.74 -10.81 -24.72
CA ALA A 87 -38.53 -9.50 -25.34
C ALA A 87 -37.83 -8.47 -24.40
N PRO A 88 -37.07 -7.50 -24.95
CA PRO A 88 -36.37 -6.50 -24.15
C PRO A 88 -37.35 -5.58 -23.40
N GLN A 89 -37.16 -5.51 -22.08
CA GLN A 89 -37.83 -4.56 -21.18
C GLN A 89 -37.23 -3.15 -21.35
N PRO A 90 -38.03 -2.07 -21.32
CA PRO A 90 -37.52 -0.70 -21.31
C PRO A 90 -36.91 -0.32 -19.95
N PRO A 91 -35.94 0.62 -19.91
CA PRO A 91 -35.30 1.05 -18.67
C PRO A 91 -36.26 1.88 -17.79
N PRO A 92 -36.23 1.72 -16.45
CA PRO A 92 -37.03 2.53 -15.54
C PRO A 92 -36.53 3.98 -15.48
N ALA A 93 -37.49 4.90 -15.46
CA ALA A 93 -37.30 6.33 -15.30
C ALA A 93 -37.01 6.73 -13.84
N GLY A 94 -36.19 7.77 -13.67
CA GLY A 94 -36.02 8.53 -12.42
C GLY A 94 -34.80 8.10 -11.59
N GLY A 95 -33.95 8.99 -11.10
CA GLY A 95 -33.93 10.44 -11.18
C GLY A 95 -32.51 10.93 -10.89
N GLN A 96 -32.06 11.89 -11.68
CA GLN A 96 -30.84 12.66 -11.42
C GLN A 96 -31.28 14.02 -10.93
N PHE A 97 -30.98 14.35 -9.68
CA PHE A 97 -30.97 15.74 -9.26
C PHE A 97 -29.71 15.99 -8.45
N TRP A 98 -28.67 16.34 -9.19
CA TRP A 98 -27.51 17.04 -8.67
C TRP A 98 -27.87 18.51 -8.58
N LEU A 99 -28.12 19.03 -7.37
CA LEU A 99 -27.91 20.44 -7.09
C LEU A 99 -26.65 20.59 -6.24
N PRO A 100 -25.62 21.29 -6.72
CA PRO A 100 -24.62 21.87 -5.84
C PRO A 100 -25.14 23.22 -5.27
N PRO A 101 -24.80 23.57 -4.02
CA PRO A 101 -24.87 24.95 -3.50
C PRO A 101 -23.58 25.72 -3.87
N PRO A 102 -23.38 27.02 -3.52
CA PRO A 102 -24.28 28.18 -3.31
C PRO A 102 -23.76 29.50 -3.99
N ASN A 103 -24.53 30.60 -3.86
CA ASN A 103 -24.08 31.92 -3.36
C ASN A 103 -25.28 32.68 -2.79
#